data_AF-A0A9N9E0A2-F1
#
_entry.id   AF-A0A9N9E0A2-F1
#
_cell.length_a   1.000
_cell.length_b   1.000
_cell.length_c   1.000
_cell.angle_alpha   90.00
_cell.angle_beta   90.00
_cell.angle_gamma   90.00
#
_symmetry.space_group_name_H-M   'P 1'
#
loop_
_entity.id
_entity.type
_entity.pdbx_description
1 polymer ?
#
loop_
_entity_poly.entity_id
_entity_poly.type
_entity_poly.pdbx_seq_one_letter_code
_entity_poly.pdbx_strand_id
1 'polypeptide(L)'
;MDVIQVQTDQNYGLGHVFLRIQQKHDHGNHTNPDGLRQKFYQMLLSDIFPRANDLQNAFTSAYNGKDIRALGKPHFDYRQNCKEDGFIPQPEGINFLLDKVINSMLKAPWMYLYDRLCSQTPIRSNPIESTCSHAQVILFVKNVISALIPDELWGGMHNKTVIMETIEQFIGLSDGTKLLFHEIMKKIKTHLWLKSILECDPAQKRQLHSEFIWWILDQLFCSLLRTNFYIMSAGKFGTGSIFFRQGILKEAPWVGIAEKYELCLVNPEETTLYTEAKLGIKSTGFCPVALLNRQQHYVGTSVNKEPVNSILKPIQSILSLENDMVNDNGLYHELQGALEEYIITHRWQDSSKPLWFAKTDISSCFENMKQDKLLQVVKEQTSQCKEYNVCSLVAVHYAGDKVFTTSKMVASPSDESVHEMIANLKPRKNEKALLIKKVDTLSQEQVMKTIEQLVTETTFKINGSYYKYKRGIPRGALISDAVYRQVFNSLVKEELEFVQSKDCVFQNCVDDMLIISHDDGLVEKFVNRMEKGFPNYGWSINKMKSKIHLPKSPILEN
;
A
#
# COMPACT_ATOMS: atom_id res chain seq x y z
N MET A 1 20.68 -0.40 36.59
CA MET A 1 21.75 0.04 35.66
C MET A 1 21.73 -0.99 34.57
N ASP A 2 20.79 -0.84 33.65
CA ASP A 2 20.34 -1.93 32.81
C ASP A 2 20.58 -1.56 31.35
N VAL A 3 21.44 -2.36 30.75
CA VAL A 3 21.83 -2.33 29.35
C VAL A 3 20.58 -2.58 28.51
N ILE A 4 20.17 -1.56 27.76
CA ILE A 4 19.13 -1.67 26.73
C ILE A 4 19.67 -2.63 25.66
N GLN A 5 19.28 -3.91 25.75
CA GLN A 5 19.41 -4.86 24.65
C GLN A 5 18.49 -4.41 23.52
N VAL A 6 19.09 -3.81 22.49
CA VAL A 6 18.45 -3.63 21.19
C VAL A 6 18.19 -5.03 20.61
N GLN A 7 16.95 -5.50 20.72
CA GLN A 7 16.50 -6.74 20.08
C GLN A 7 16.75 -6.66 18.58
N THR A 8 17.66 -7.52 18.12
CA THR A 8 17.97 -7.77 16.72
C THR A 8 16.87 -8.63 16.10
N ASP A 9 15.94 -8.02 15.38
CA ASP A 9 15.01 -8.75 14.50
C ASP A 9 15.81 -9.46 13.39
N GLN A 10 15.78 -10.80 13.38
CA GLN A 10 16.53 -11.66 12.46
C GLN A 10 15.88 -11.83 11.07
N ASN A 11 15.34 -10.77 10.45
CA ASN A 11 14.74 -10.87 9.12
C ASN A 11 15.05 -9.67 8.20
N TYR A 12 16.31 -9.22 8.17
CA TYR A 12 16.77 -8.17 7.25
C TYR A 12 17.55 -8.75 6.06
N GLY A 13 16.89 -8.85 4.90
CA GLY A 13 17.54 -9.16 3.63
C GLY A 13 18.43 -8.00 3.15
N LEU A 14 19.63 -8.36 2.65
CA LEU A 14 20.53 -7.72 1.66
C LEU A 14 20.93 -6.23 1.79
N GLY A 15 20.18 -5.37 2.49
CA GLY A 15 20.64 -4.02 2.90
C GLY A 15 21.69 -4.05 4.03
N HIS A 16 22.23 -5.23 4.35
CA HIS A 16 23.00 -5.48 5.55
C HIS A 16 24.46 -5.02 5.46
N VAL A 17 25.07 -4.89 4.27
CA VAL A 17 26.45 -4.34 4.17
C VAL A 17 26.45 -2.85 4.57
N PHE A 18 25.59 -2.04 3.95
CA PHE A 18 25.45 -0.61 4.27
C PHE A 18 25.04 -0.37 5.72
N LEU A 19 24.05 -1.11 6.23
CA LEU A 19 23.56 -0.97 7.60
C LEU A 19 24.55 -1.51 8.65
N ARG A 20 25.30 -2.59 8.37
CA ARG A 20 26.35 -3.11 9.29
C ARG A 20 27.57 -2.20 9.34
N ILE A 21 27.91 -1.54 8.23
CA ILE A 21 28.98 -0.53 8.21
C ILE A 21 28.58 0.66 9.09
N GLN A 22 27.35 1.16 8.95
CA GLN A 22 26.84 2.25 9.78
C GLN A 22 26.79 1.89 11.28
N GLN A 23 26.23 0.71 11.62
CA GLN A 23 26.15 0.25 13.02
C GLN A 23 27.52 0.05 13.68
N LYS A 24 28.53 -0.43 12.95
CA LYS A 24 29.90 -0.60 13.49
C LYS A 24 30.69 0.69 13.59
N HIS A 25 30.38 1.70 12.78
CA HIS A 25 30.97 3.03 12.91
C HIS A 25 30.44 3.75 14.16
N ASP A 26 29.19 3.49 14.54
CA ASP A 26 28.57 4.05 15.76
C ASP A 26 28.98 3.32 17.06
N HIS A 27 29.42 2.05 16.98
CA HIS A 27 29.80 1.21 18.12
C HIS A 27 31.30 0.89 18.12
N GLY A 28 32.12 1.87 18.51
CA GLY A 28 33.45 1.72 19.14
C GLY A 28 34.44 0.68 18.60
N ASN A 29 35.53 1.20 18.00
CA ASN A 29 36.89 0.64 17.91
C ASN A 29 37.17 -0.63 18.73
N HIS A 30 37.05 -1.84 18.17
CA HIS A 30 37.85 -3.03 18.53
C HIS A 30 37.51 -4.21 17.59
N THR A 31 37.93 -4.15 16.33
CA THR A 31 38.02 -5.35 15.48
C THR A 31 39.16 -5.21 14.47
N ASN A 32 39.93 -6.28 14.26
CA ASN A 32 41.02 -6.37 13.28
C ASN A 32 40.56 -5.83 11.89
N PRO A 33 41.13 -4.70 11.40
CA PRO A 33 40.66 -4.00 10.20
C PRO A 33 40.64 -4.89 8.94
N ASP A 34 41.65 -5.76 8.80
CA ASP A 34 41.84 -6.58 7.61
C ASP A 34 40.80 -7.72 7.53
N GLY A 35 40.47 -8.34 8.66
CA GLY A 35 39.43 -9.36 8.73
C GLY A 35 38.02 -8.81 8.48
N LEU A 36 37.75 -7.57 8.91
CA LEU A 36 36.49 -6.89 8.63
C LEU A 36 36.34 -6.57 7.14
N ARG A 37 37.41 -6.03 6.55
CA ARG A 37 37.47 -5.66 5.15
C ARG A 37 37.30 -6.87 4.24
N GLN A 38 37.97 -7.97 4.54
CA GLN A 38 37.83 -9.22 3.79
C GLN A 38 36.40 -9.80 3.89
N LYS A 39 35.75 -9.67 5.05
CA LYS A 39 34.35 -10.07 5.24
C LYS A 39 33.40 -9.18 4.44
N PHE A 40 33.60 -7.86 4.42
CA PHE A 40 32.79 -6.94 3.62
C PHE A 40 32.99 -7.16 2.13
N TYR A 41 34.21 -7.44 1.72
CA TYR A 41 34.55 -7.77 0.35
C TYR A 41 33.79 -9.00 -0.16
N GLN A 42 33.83 -10.10 0.60
CA GLN A 42 33.09 -11.33 0.28
C GLN A 42 31.58 -11.09 0.23
N MET A 43 31.03 -10.31 1.18
CA MET A 43 29.61 -9.95 1.17
C MET A 43 29.24 -9.13 -0.08
N LEU A 44 30.01 -8.09 -0.39
CA LEU A 44 29.74 -7.21 -1.53
C LEU A 44 29.84 -7.97 -2.87
N LEU A 45 30.81 -8.87 -3.01
CA LEU A 45 30.91 -9.76 -4.16
C LEU A 45 29.67 -10.65 -4.32
N SER A 46 29.24 -11.29 -3.23
CA SER A 46 28.05 -12.15 -3.26
C SER A 46 26.76 -11.37 -3.53
N ASP A 47 26.70 -10.10 -3.12
CA ASP A 47 25.54 -9.23 -3.34
C ASP A 47 25.48 -8.73 -4.79
N ILE A 48 26.63 -8.38 -5.38
CA ILE A 48 26.71 -7.87 -6.75
C ILE A 48 26.62 -9.01 -7.79
N PHE A 49 27.29 -10.14 -7.54
CA PHE A 49 27.37 -11.27 -8.46
C PHE A 49 26.99 -12.58 -7.76
N PRO A 50 25.71 -12.77 -7.41
CA PRO A 50 25.30 -13.91 -6.62
C PRO A 50 25.53 -15.24 -7.36
N ARG A 51 25.34 -15.28 -8.69
CA ARG A 51 25.53 -16.52 -9.47
C ARG A 51 27.01 -16.87 -9.71
N ALA A 52 27.91 -15.89 -9.70
CA ALA A 52 29.37 -16.13 -9.71
C ALA A 52 29.90 -16.58 -8.33
N ASN A 53 29.04 -16.64 -7.32
CA ASN A 53 29.33 -17.12 -5.96
C ASN A 53 28.42 -18.31 -5.57
N ASP A 54 28.07 -19.14 -6.54
CA ASP A 54 27.31 -20.39 -6.36
C ASP A 54 25.92 -20.26 -5.71
N LEU A 55 25.32 -19.05 -5.70
CA LEU A 55 23.93 -18.86 -5.28
C LEU A 55 22.98 -19.26 -6.41
N GLN A 56 22.83 -20.58 -6.59
CA GLN A 56 21.82 -21.18 -7.44
C GLN A 56 20.44 -20.86 -6.84
N ASN A 57 19.60 -20.11 -7.57
CA ASN A 57 18.32 -19.48 -7.16
C ASN A 57 18.34 -17.98 -6.86
N ALA A 58 19.48 -17.31 -7.03
CA ALA A 58 19.46 -15.86 -7.12
C ALA A 58 18.48 -15.46 -8.25
N PHE A 59 17.50 -14.60 -7.92
CA PHE A 59 16.45 -14.12 -8.83
C PHE A 59 15.28 -15.08 -9.16
N THR A 60 15.18 -16.28 -8.59
CA THR A 60 14.11 -17.26 -8.93
C THR A 60 12.84 -17.18 -8.06
N SER A 61 12.85 -16.44 -6.95
CA SER A 61 11.65 -16.25 -6.13
C SER A 61 10.61 -15.42 -6.88
N ALA A 62 9.33 -15.80 -6.85
CA ALA A 62 8.24 -14.98 -7.37
C ALA A 62 8.20 -13.62 -6.62
N TYR A 63 7.92 -12.53 -7.35
CA TYR A 63 7.76 -11.21 -6.75
C TYR A 63 6.51 -11.17 -5.86
N ASN A 64 6.70 -11.24 -4.55
CA ASN A 64 5.65 -10.95 -3.57
C ASN A 64 5.59 -9.43 -3.41
N GLY A 65 4.73 -8.77 -4.19
CA GLY A 65 4.63 -7.31 -4.30
C GLY A 65 4.13 -6.56 -3.06
N LYS A 66 4.82 -6.71 -1.93
CA LYS A 66 4.46 -6.12 -0.63
C LYS A 66 5.46 -5.11 -0.06
N ASP A 67 6.56 -4.83 -0.75
CA ASP A 67 7.60 -3.87 -0.32
C ASP A 67 7.70 -2.67 -1.27
N ILE A 68 8.43 -1.62 -0.86
CA ILE A 68 8.88 -0.42 -1.63
C ILE A 68 9.55 -0.77 -2.99
N ARG A 69 9.71 -2.06 -3.30
CA ARG A 69 10.21 -2.65 -4.54
C ARG A 69 9.24 -2.41 -5.72
N ALA A 70 8.89 -1.17 -6.03
CA ALA A 70 8.16 -0.82 -7.24
C ALA A 70 9.00 -0.99 -8.53
N LEU A 71 10.27 -1.39 -8.41
CA LEU A 71 11.01 -1.94 -9.54
C LEU A 71 10.50 -3.35 -9.78
N GLY A 72 9.92 -3.59 -10.96
CA GLY A 72 9.70 -4.95 -11.39
C GLY A 72 11.00 -5.73 -11.24
N LYS A 73 10.95 -6.94 -10.66
CA LYS A 73 12.10 -7.84 -10.72
C LYS A 73 12.60 -7.88 -12.16
N PRO A 74 13.91 -8.03 -12.39
CA PRO A 74 14.42 -8.28 -13.71
C PRO A 74 13.78 -9.58 -14.16
N HIS A 75 12.75 -9.48 -14.99
CA HIS A 75 12.18 -10.62 -15.67
C HIS A 75 13.21 -10.99 -16.72
N PHE A 76 14.17 -11.81 -16.29
CA PHE A 76 14.91 -12.61 -17.23
C PHE A 76 13.96 -13.75 -17.62
N ASP A 77 13.56 -13.79 -18.89
CA ASP A 77 13.09 -15.02 -19.52
C ASP A 77 14.31 -15.98 -19.58
N TYR A 78 14.68 -16.52 -18.41
CA TYR A 78 15.85 -17.38 -18.23
C TYR A 78 15.69 -18.72 -18.95
N ARG A 79 14.46 -19.08 -19.34
CA ARG A 79 14.16 -20.40 -19.93
C ARG A 79 14.33 -20.47 -21.44
N GLN A 80 14.38 -19.37 -22.18
CA GLN A 80 14.40 -19.46 -23.65
C GLN A 80 15.80 -19.42 -24.29
N ASN A 81 16.83 -18.86 -23.63
CA ASN A 81 18.07 -18.51 -24.35
C ASN A 81 19.41 -18.94 -23.73
N CYS A 82 19.44 -19.66 -22.60
CA CYS A 82 20.68 -20.25 -22.11
C CYS A 82 20.47 -21.72 -21.78
N LYS A 83 21.25 -22.58 -22.43
CA LYS A 83 21.39 -23.99 -22.07
C LYS A 83 21.85 -24.08 -20.62
N GLU A 84 21.33 -25.10 -19.96
CA GLU A 84 21.71 -25.57 -18.62
C GLU A 84 23.25 -25.68 -18.50
N ASP A 85 23.77 -25.40 -17.30
CA ASP A 85 25.15 -25.68 -16.85
C ASP A 85 26.31 -24.78 -17.34
N GLY A 86 26.14 -23.46 -17.32
CA GLY A 86 27.25 -22.51 -17.56
C GLY A 86 27.85 -21.94 -16.28
N PHE A 87 29.02 -22.43 -15.86
CA PHE A 87 29.88 -21.78 -14.86
C PHE A 87 30.06 -20.28 -15.19
N ILE A 88 29.78 -19.39 -14.24
CA ILE A 88 30.07 -17.96 -14.36
C ILE A 88 31.37 -17.69 -13.61
N PRO A 89 32.46 -17.36 -14.32
CA PRO A 89 33.73 -17.08 -13.66
C PRO A 89 33.60 -15.84 -12.78
N GLN A 90 34.25 -15.87 -11.61
CA GLN A 90 34.44 -14.66 -10.84
C GLN A 90 35.26 -13.66 -11.65
N PRO A 91 34.89 -12.37 -11.68
CA PRO A 91 35.65 -11.35 -12.38
C PRO A 91 37.01 -11.10 -11.69
N GLU A 92 38.03 -11.88 -12.08
CA GLU A 92 39.42 -11.76 -11.64
C GLU A 92 39.99 -10.42 -12.11
N GLY A 93 39.87 -9.38 -11.28
CA GLY A 93 40.31 -8.01 -11.60
C GLY A 93 39.34 -6.91 -11.16
N ILE A 94 38.13 -7.25 -10.70
CA ILE A 94 37.23 -6.25 -10.11
C ILE A 94 37.61 -5.87 -8.67
N ASN A 95 38.51 -6.64 -8.04
CA ASN A 95 38.86 -6.51 -6.61
C ASN A 95 39.28 -5.08 -6.25
N PHE A 96 40.13 -4.46 -7.08
CA PHE A 96 40.57 -3.07 -6.88
C PHE A 96 39.42 -2.05 -7.00
N LEU A 97 38.46 -2.29 -7.89
CA LEU A 97 37.29 -1.42 -8.05
C LEU A 97 36.30 -1.60 -6.90
N LEU A 98 36.10 -2.82 -6.42
CA LEU A 98 35.30 -3.09 -5.22
C LEU A 98 35.95 -2.53 -3.96
N ASP A 99 37.29 -2.57 -3.85
CA ASP A 99 38.03 -1.90 -2.80
C ASP A 99 37.80 -0.38 -2.83
N LYS A 100 37.76 0.24 -4.02
CA LYS A 100 37.37 1.66 -4.13
C LYS A 100 35.94 1.89 -3.63
N VAL A 101 34.99 1.04 -3.99
CA VAL A 101 33.60 1.13 -3.50
C VAL A 101 33.56 1.02 -1.97
N ILE A 102 34.23 0.03 -1.37
CA ILE A 102 34.29 -0.17 0.08
C ILE A 102 34.93 1.05 0.77
N ASN A 103 36.03 1.57 0.22
CA ASN A 103 36.68 2.77 0.76
C ASN A 103 35.76 4.00 0.67
N SER A 104 35.03 4.19 -0.43
CA SER A 104 34.02 5.23 -0.56
C SER A 104 32.89 5.05 0.46
N MET A 105 32.41 3.82 0.67
CA MET A 105 31.39 3.51 1.69
C MET A 105 31.86 3.86 3.10
N LEU A 106 33.12 3.54 3.45
CA LEU A 106 33.70 3.80 4.77
C LEU A 106 33.98 5.28 5.02
N LYS A 107 34.29 6.06 3.97
CA LYS A 107 34.64 7.48 4.09
C LYS A 107 33.44 8.41 3.99
N ALA A 108 32.33 8.00 3.39
CA ALA A 108 31.30 8.95 2.97
C ALA A 108 30.39 9.41 4.13
N PRO A 109 30.39 10.70 4.48
CA PRO A 109 29.46 11.25 5.46
C PRO A 109 28.15 11.63 4.75
N TRP A 110 27.47 10.69 4.07
CA TRP A 110 26.22 11.03 3.38
C TRP A 110 25.11 11.48 4.33
N MET A 111 25.23 11.22 5.63
CA MET A 111 24.36 11.83 6.65
C MET A 111 24.46 13.37 6.64
N TYR A 112 25.67 13.93 6.45
CA TYR A 112 25.83 15.37 6.28
C TYR A 112 25.14 15.88 5.01
N LEU A 113 25.26 15.14 3.90
CA LEU A 113 24.53 15.47 2.66
C LEU A 113 23.01 15.37 2.88
N TYR A 114 22.56 14.36 3.62
CA TYR A 114 21.16 14.15 3.96
C TYR A 114 20.60 15.30 4.81
N ASP A 115 21.33 15.75 5.83
CA ASP A 115 20.95 16.90 6.67
C ASP A 115 20.96 18.22 5.91
N ARG A 116 21.91 18.39 4.99
CA ARG A 116 22.01 19.60 4.18
C ARG A 116 20.95 19.69 3.09
N LEU A 117 20.67 18.59 2.39
CA LEU A 117 19.74 18.56 1.26
C LEU A 117 18.28 18.37 1.69
N CYS A 118 18.06 17.59 2.75
CA CYS A 118 16.74 17.26 3.27
C CYS A 118 16.63 17.77 4.72
N SER A 119 16.78 19.07 4.94
CA SER A 119 16.75 19.65 6.28
C SER A 119 15.45 19.30 7.04
N GLN A 120 15.56 19.08 8.36
CA GLN A 120 14.40 18.94 9.25
C GLN A 120 13.59 20.24 9.24
N THR A 121 12.46 20.22 8.55
CA THR A 121 11.39 21.19 8.73
C THR A 121 10.56 20.76 9.93
N PRO A 122 10.32 21.65 10.92
CA PRO A 122 9.45 21.36 12.04
C PRO A 122 8.09 20.85 11.57
N ILE A 123 7.52 19.88 12.29
CA ILE A 123 6.17 19.41 12.00
C ILE A 123 5.20 20.55 12.33
N ARG A 124 4.66 21.18 11.29
CA ARG A 124 3.64 22.22 11.40
C ARG A 124 2.24 21.60 11.40
N SER A 125 1.22 22.44 11.51
CA SER A 125 -0.19 22.02 11.45
C SER A 125 -0.53 21.22 10.18
N ASN A 126 0.16 21.48 9.05
CA ASN A 126 0.07 20.71 7.82
C ASN A 126 1.31 19.82 7.61
N PRO A 127 1.17 18.48 7.71
CA PRO A 127 2.24 17.53 7.47
C PRO A 127 2.96 17.67 6.13
N ILE A 128 2.27 18.15 5.09
CA ILE A 128 2.80 18.21 3.73
C ILE A 128 3.96 19.21 3.64
N GLU A 129 3.95 20.25 4.47
CA GLU A 129 5.05 21.22 4.55
C GLU A 129 6.35 20.59 5.05
N SER A 130 6.27 19.47 5.75
CA SER A 130 7.43 18.74 6.28
C SER A 130 7.99 17.69 5.31
N THR A 131 7.55 17.71 4.05
CA THR A 131 7.95 16.73 3.03
C THR A 131 9.25 17.13 2.34
N CYS A 132 10.02 16.12 1.95
CA CYS A 132 11.13 16.27 1.04
C CYS A 132 10.60 16.33 -0.40
N SER A 133 10.96 17.37 -1.14
CA SER A 133 10.65 17.45 -2.56
C SER A 133 11.34 16.33 -3.35
N HIS A 134 10.74 15.93 -4.47
CA HIS A 134 11.33 14.93 -5.38
C HIS A 134 12.74 15.34 -5.81
N ALA A 135 12.97 16.63 -6.10
CA ALA A 135 14.29 17.15 -6.48
C ALA A 135 15.35 16.94 -5.39
N GLN A 136 15.01 17.16 -4.11
CA GLN A 136 15.93 16.92 -2.99
C GLN A 136 16.28 15.43 -2.86
N VAL A 137 15.28 14.55 -3.00
CA VAL A 137 15.48 13.09 -2.94
C VAL A 137 16.35 12.63 -4.11
N ILE A 138 16.05 13.08 -5.33
CA ILE A 138 16.83 12.78 -6.54
C ILE A 138 18.27 13.24 -6.37
N LEU A 139 18.50 14.48 -5.94
CA LEU A 139 19.83 15.04 -5.76
C LEU A 139 20.62 14.28 -4.69
N PHE A 140 19.99 13.95 -3.57
CA PHE A 140 20.60 13.13 -2.51
C PHE A 140 21.03 11.76 -3.05
N VAL A 141 20.11 11.02 -3.67
CA VAL A 141 20.37 9.67 -4.18
C VAL A 141 21.45 9.69 -5.27
N LYS A 142 21.34 10.59 -6.26
CA LYS A 142 22.32 10.70 -7.35
C LYS A 142 23.71 11.02 -6.82
N ASN A 143 23.83 11.92 -5.83
CA ASN A 143 25.11 12.28 -5.23
C ASN A 143 25.72 11.12 -4.45
N VAL A 144 24.92 10.39 -3.67
CA VAL A 144 25.39 9.24 -2.90
C VAL A 144 25.86 8.13 -3.85
N ILE A 145 25.06 7.76 -4.85
CA ILE A 145 25.42 6.71 -5.81
C ILE A 145 26.66 7.12 -6.63
N SER A 146 26.76 8.39 -7.06
CA SER A 146 27.93 8.88 -7.80
C SER A 146 29.21 8.90 -6.96
N ALA A 147 29.11 9.13 -5.65
CA ALA A 147 30.27 9.08 -4.75
C ALA A 147 30.70 7.65 -4.41
N LEU A 148 29.74 6.71 -4.38
CA LEU A 148 29.97 5.31 -4.04
C LEU A 148 30.56 4.50 -5.19
N ILE A 149 30.12 4.74 -6.42
CA ILE A 149 30.48 3.91 -7.58
C ILE A 149 31.54 4.62 -8.43
N PRO A 150 32.78 4.09 -8.50
CA PRO A 150 33.84 4.62 -9.35
C PRO A 150 33.42 4.76 -10.82
N ASP A 151 33.92 5.79 -11.49
CA ASP A 151 33.57 6.09 -12.89
C ASP A 151 33.86 4.92 -13.85
N GLU A 152 34.85 4.09 -13.51
CA GLU A 152 35.26 2.91 -14.27
C GLU A 152 34.18 1.80 -14.27
N LEU A 153 33.42 1.63 -13.18
CA LEU A 153 32.42 0.56 -13.06
C LEU A 153 31.16 0.80 -13.88
N TRP A 154 30.87 2.03 -14.26
CA TRP A 154 29.72 2.34 -15.13
C TRP A 154 29.90 1.82 -16.55
N GLY A 155 31.14 1.56 -16.98
CA GLY A 155 31.44 1.18 -18.36
C GLY A 155 31.24 2.32 -19.36
N GLY A 156 31.22 3.58 -18.89
CA GLY A 156 31.14 4.80 -19.69
C GLY A 156 30.12 5.81 -19.16
N MET A 157 30.31 7.09 -19.50
CA MET A 157 29.44 8.20 -19.07
C MET A 157 27.98 8.04 -19.56
N HIS A 158 27.80 7.43 -20.74
CA HIS A 158 26.47 7.10 -21.29
C HIS A 158 25.68 6.23 -20.31
N ASN A 159 26.27 5.15 -19.81
CA ASN A 159 25.59 4.23 -18.89
C ASN A 159 25.27 4.89 -17.55
N LYS A 160 26.23 5.66 -17.00
CA LYS A 160 26.01 6.46 -15.79
C LYS A 160 24.79 7.36 -15.97
N THR A 161 24.71 8.07 -17.10
CA THR A 161 23.59 8.98 -17.41
C THR A 161 22.26 8.22 -17.47
N VAL A 162 22.20 7.10 -18.20
CA VAL A 162 20.99 6.26 -18.30
C VAL A 162 20.51 5.78 -16.92
N ILE A 163 21.42 5.36 -16.04
CA ILE A 163 21.05 4.91 -14.69
C ILE A 163 20.58 6.07 -13.82
N MET A 164 21.24 7.22 -13.87
CA MET A 164 20.82 8.41 -13.12
C MET A 164 19.45 8.93 -13.58
N GLU A 165 19.18 8.93 -14.88
CA GLU A 165 17.86 9.24 -15.44
C GLU A 165 16.81 8.21 -15.03
N THR A 166 17.17 6.92 -14.97
CA THR A 166 16.27 5.85 -14.51
C THR A 166 15.87 6.04 -13.04
N ILE A 167 16.83 6.42 -12.19
CA ILE A 167 16.58 6.73 -10.77
C ILE A 167 15.62 7.93 -10.65
N GLU A 168 15.85 8.97 -11.43
CA GLU A 168 14.97 10.15 -11.46
C GLU A 168 13.56 9.81 -11.91
N GLN A 169 13.44 9.05 -13.00
CA GLN A 169 12.15 8.53 -13.47
C GLN A 169 11.46 7.74 -12.37
N PHE A 170 12.18 6.81 -11.72
CA PHE A 170 11.62 5.97 -10.66
C PHE A 170 11.04 6.77 -9.49
N ILE A 171 11.78 7.78 -9.01
CA ILE A 171 11.33 8.62 -7.90
C ILE A 171 10.05 9.39 -8.27
N GLY A 172 9.91 9.79 -9.53
CA GLY A 172 8.74 10.50 -10.05
C GLY A 172 7.54 9.61 -10.46
N LEU A 173 7.63 8.29 -10.34
CA LEU A 173 6.54 7.41 -10.78
C LEU A 173 5.29 7.51 -9.91
N SER A 174 4.15 7.41 -10.58
CA SER A 174 2.85 7.18 -9.95
C SER A 174 2.81 5.83 -9.23
N ASP A 175 2.12 5.79 -8.09
CA ASP A 175 1.89 4.57 -7.33
C ASP A 175 1.33 3.44 -8.22
N GLY A 176 1.85 2.22 -8.04
CA GLY A 176 1.52 1.06 -8.86
C GLY A 176 2.18 0.97 -10.25
N THR A 177 2.89 2.01 -10.71
CA THR A 177 3.64 1.96 -11.97
C THR A 177 4.91 1.11 -11.82
N LYS A 178 5.23 0.32 -12.84
CA LYS A 178 6.41 -0.56 -12.84
C LYS A 178 7.36 -0.16 -13.96
N LEU A 179 8.65 -0.07 -13.65
CA LEU A 179 9.70 -0.04 -14.68
C LEU A 179 10.15 -1.45 -14.99
N LEU A 180 10.26 -1.76 -16.28
CA LEU A 180 10.72 -3.06 -16.74
C LEU A 180 12.23 -3.02 -16.94
N PHE A 181 12.94 -3.86 -16.19
CA PHE A 181 14.41 -3.92 -16.23
C PHE A 181 14.98 -4.12 -17.65
N HIS A 182 14.29 -4.90 -18.49
CA HIS A 182 14.74 -5.14 -19.85
C HIS A 182 14.72 -3.88 -20.72
N GLU A 183 13.84 -2.91 -20.44
CA GLU A 183 13.79 -1.63 -21.15
C GLU A 183 14.98 -0.75 -20.79
N ILE A 184 15.42 -0.82 -19.53
CA ILE A 184 16.63 -0.16 -19.05
C ILE A 184 17.85 -0.80 -19.73
N MET A 185 17.95 -2.13 -19.71
CA MET A 185 19.07 -2.85 -20.31
C MET A 185 19.21 -2.68 -21.83
N LYS A 186 18.14 -2.33 -22.55
CA LYS A 186 18.21 -1.95 -23.98
C LYS A 186 18.97 -0.65 -24.22
N LYS A 187 18.94 0.28 -23.25
CA LYS A 187 19.61 1.60 -23.34
C LYS A 187 21.06 1.57 -22.88
N ILE A 188 21.43 0.55 -22.12
CA ILE A 188 22.78 0.35 -21.58
C ILE A 188 23.72 -0.16 -22.67
N LYS A 189 24.82 0.56 -22.90
CA LYS A 189 25.91 0.16 -23.78
C LYS A 189 26.90 -0.70 -23.00
N THR A 190 27.56 -1.63 -23.64
CA THR A 190 28.39 -2.61 -22.92
C THR A 190 29.90 -2.30 -23.07
N HIS A 191 30.70 -2.79 -22.10
CA HIS A 191 32.04 -3.41 -22.28
C HIS A 191 33.34 -2.73 -21.82
N LEU A 192 33.43 -1.53 -21.21
CA LEU A 192 34.79 -1.00 -20.94
C LEU A 192 35.59 -1.78 -19.87
N TRP A 193 35.06 -1.96 -18.65
CA TRP A 193 35.77 -2.72 -17.61
C TRP A 193 35.69 -4.24 -17.79
N LEU A 194 34.63 -4.75 -18.42
CA LEU A 194 34.46 -6.18 -18.74
C LEU A 194 35.34 -6.66 -19.91
N LYS A 195 35.90 -5.76 -20.73
CA LYS A 195 36.84 -6.12 -21.80
C LYS A 195 38.22 -6.52 -21.26
N SER A 196 38.64 -5.92 -20.15
CA SER A 196 39.98 -6.06 -19.59
C SER A 196 40.08 -7.10 -18.47
N ILE A 197 38.96 -7.52 -17.90
CA ILE A 197 38.91 -8.34 -16.66
C ILE A 197 38.58 -9.81 -16.94
N LEU A 198 37.99 -10.16 -18.08
CA LEU A 198 37.53 -11.52 -18.37
C LEU A 198 37.69 -11.89 -19.86
N GLU A 199 38.38 -13.00 -20.14
CA GLU A 199 38.36 -13.72 -21.43
C GLU A 199 37.04 -14.50 -21.62
N CYS A 200 35.91 -13.88 -21.28
CA CYS A 200 34.60 -14.53 -21.32
C CYS A 200 33.80 -14.24 -22.59
N ASP A 201 32.86 -15.15 -22.87
CA ASP A 201 31.83 -15.02 -23.90
C ASP A 201 31.06 -13.67 -23.72
N PRO A 202 30.83 -12.91 -24.81
CA PRO A 202 29.88 -11.79 -24.83
C PRO A 202 28.57 -11.99 -24.04
N ALA A 203 28.00 -13.20 -24.03
CA ALA A 203 26.80 -13.51 -23.27
C ALA A 203 27.02 -13.43 -21.75
N GLN A 204 28.09 -14.03 -21.23
CA GLN A 204 28.48 -13.99 -19.81
C GLN A 204 28.80 -12.55 -19.36
N LYS A 205 29.48 -11.77 -20.23
CA LYS A 205 29.76 -10.35 -19.96
C LYS A 205 28.48 -9.53 -19.83
N ARG A 206 27.51 -9.75 -20.72
CA ARG A 206 26.19 -9.09 -20.65
C ARG A 206 25.44 -9.46 -19.36
N GLN A 207 25.57 -10.71 -18.93
CA GLN A 207 24.97 -11.20 -17.70
C GLN A 207 25.57 -10.53 -16.46
N LEU A 208 26.89 -10.52 -16.29
CA LEU A 208 27.56 -9.86 -15.16
C LEU A 208 27.20 -8.37 -15.11
N HIS A 209 27.18 -7.69 -16.25
CA HIS A 209 26.76 -6.29 -16.30
C HIS A 209 25.31 -6.10 -15.84
N SER A 210 24.41 -6.99 -16.24
CA SER A 210 23.01 -6.93 -15.82
C SER A 210 22.83 -7.16 -14.32
N GLU A 211 23.61 -8.08 -13.72
CA GLU A 211 23.61 -8.31 -12.27
C GLU A 211 24.08 -7.06 -11.52
N PHE A 212 25.15 -6.42 -12.00
CA PHE A 212 25.65 -5.16 -11.44
C PHE A 212 24.62 -4.03 -11.51
N ILE A 213 24.01 -3.79 -12.69
CA ILE A 213 22.99 -2.75 -12.84
C ILE A 213 21.77 -3.04 -11.97
N TRP A 214 21.36 -4.31 -11.88
CA TRP A 214 20.29 -4.71 -10.99
C TRP A 214 20.62 -4.44 -9.52
N TRP A 215 21.84 -4.76 -9.08
CA TRP A 215 22.30 -4.48 -7.72
C TRP A 215 22.23 -2.98 -7.40
N ILE A 216 22.64 -2.11 -8.34
CA ILE A 216 22.52 -0.65 -8.16
C ILE A 216 21.05 -0.25 -7.94
N LEU A 217 20.14 -0.72 -8.78
CA LEU A 217 18.75 -0.27 -8.78
C LEU A 217 17.91 -0.91 -7.67
N ASP A 218 17.99 -2.23 -7.47
CA ASP A 218 17.13 -2.95 -6.52
C ASP A 218 17.73 -3.00 -5.11
N GLN A 219 19.05 -3.11 -4.99
CA GLN A 219 19.68 -3.26 -3.67
C GLN A 219 20.15 -1.92 -3.14
N LEU A 220 21.05 -1.23 -3.85
CA LEU A 220 21.62 0.03 -3.38
C LEU A 220 20.57 1.14 -3.32
N PHE A 221 19.95 1.46 -4.45
CA PHE A 221 19.01 2.56 -4.57
C PHE A 221 17.76 2.38 -3.68
N CYS A 222 17.08 1.24 -3.75
CA CYS A 222 15.93 0.99 -2.87
C CYS A 222 16.30 0.99 -1.39
N SER A 223 17.51 0.54 -1.03
CA SER A 223 17.97 0.60 0.37
C SER A 223 18.19 2.03 0.81
N LEU A 224 18.82 2.88 -0.01
CA LEU A 224 18.99 4.30 0.30
C LEU A 224 17.65 5.00 0.53
N LEU A 225 16.65 4.69 -0.29
CA LEU A 225 15.29 5.19 -0.09
C LEU A 225 14.69 4.71 1.23
N ARG A 226 14.73 3.39 1.50
CA ARG A 226 14.09 2.78 2.67
C ARG A 226 14.74 3.17 4.00
N THR A 227 16.03 3.46 4.02
CA THR A 227 16.75 3.81 5.27
C THR A 227 16.66 5.30 5.60
N ASN A 228 16.56 6.16 4.59
CA ASN A 228 16.58 7.61 4.77
C ASN A 228 15.19 8.25 4.65
N PHE A 229 14.22 7.61 4.00
CA PHE A 229 12.91 8.22 3.76
C PHE A 229 11.75 7.33 4.16
N TYR A 230 10.78 7.97 4.82
CA TYR A 230 9.46 7.40 5.02
C TYR A 230 8.57 7.75 3.82
N ILE A 231 8.24 6.75 3.02
CA ILE A 231 7.60 6.91 1.70
C ILE A 231 6.11 6.57 1.79
N MET A 232 5.28 7.44 1.23
CA MET A 232 3.83 7.31 1.22
C MET A 232 3.26 7.55 -0.18
N SER A 233 2.08 7.01 -0.46
CA SER A 233 1.33 7.39 -1.67
C SER A 233 0.76 8.80 -1.50
N ALA A 234 0.87 9.65 -2.54
CA ALA A 234 0.39 11.03 -2.50
C ALA A 234 -1.14 11.15 -2.41
N GLY A 235 -1.88 10.14 -2.89
CA GLY A 235 -3.34 10.09 -2.79
C GLY A 235 -4.02 11.37 -3.29
N LYS A 236 -4.80 12.05 -2.43
CA LYS A 236 -5.51 13.29 -2.77
C LYS A 236 -4.58 14.52 -2.96
N PHE A 237 -3.29 14.41 -2.67
CA PHE A 237 -2.32 15.52 -2.78
C PHE A 237 -1.56 15.57 -4.09
N GLY A 238 -1.77 14.58 -4.97
CA GLY A 238 -1.15 14.54 -6.29
C GLY A 238 -0.89 13.12 -6.75
N THR A 239 -0.17 13.01 -7.86
CA THR A 239 0.28 11.73 -8.41
C THR A 239 1.64 11.37 -7.85
N GLY A 240 1.88 10.10 -7.54
CA GLY A 240 3.19 9.60 -7.13
C GLY A 240 3.38 9.45 -5.63
N SER A 241 4.62 9.60 -5.20
CA SER A 241 5.05 9.31 -3.83
C SER A 241 5.35 10.61 -3.06
N ILE A 242 5.03 10.62 -1.77
CA ILE A 242 5.46 11.65 -0.83
C ILE A 242 6.60 11.09 0.02
N PHE A 243 7.64 11.89 0.19
CA PHE A 243 8.83 11.53 0.93
C PHE A 243 8.90 12.37 2.22
N PHE A 244 9.03 11.69 3.35
CA PHE A 244 9.40 12.31 4.63
C PHE A 244 10.78 11.83 5.04
N ARG A 245 11.45 12.57 5.93
CA ARG A 245 12.62 12.02 6.62
C ARG A 245 12.21 10.79 7.44
N GLN A 246 13.09 9.81 7.55
CA GLN A 246 12.82 8.55 8.27
C GLN A 246 12.40 8.77 9.74
N GLY A 247 12.87 9.85 10.37
CA GLY A 247 12.55 10.21 11.76
C GLY A 247 11.10 10.63 12.02
N ILE A 248 10.31 10.92 10.96
CA ILE A 248 8.96 11.47 11.09
C ILE A 248 8.04 10.62 11.99
N LEU A 249 8.21 9.30 11.97
CA LEU A 249 7.39 8.39 12.78
C LEU A 249 7.62 8.59 14.28
N LYS A 250 8.83 9.00 14.70
CA LYS A 250 9.12 9.29 16.12
C LYS A 250 8.72 10.72 16.49
N GLU A 251 8.87 11.64 15.54
CA GLU A 251 8.63 13.07 15.73
C GLU A 251 7.14 13.45 15.67
N ALA A 252 6.30 12.64 15.02
CA ALA A 252 4.87 12.91 14.87
C ALA A 252 4.17 13.13 16.24
N PRO A 253 3.20 14.05 16.33
CA PRO A 253 2.50 14.38 17.57
C PRO A 253 1.48 13.29 17.95
N TRP A 254 1.97 12.11 18.33
CA TRP A 254 1.16 10.91 18.54
C TRP A 254 0.07 11.07 19.59
N VAL A 255 0.30 11.86 20.64
CA VAL A 255 -0.73 12.15 21.65
C VAL A 255 -1.92 12.83 21.01
N GLY A 256 -1.71 13.92 20.26
CA GLY A 256 -2.79 14.63 19.57
C GLY A 256 -3.43 13.78 18.45
N ILE A 257 -2.66 12.91 17.79
CA ILE A 257 -3.21 11.95 16.82
C ILE A 257 -4.10 10.93 17.54
N ALA A 258 -3.63 10.35 18.65
CA ALA A 258 -4.38 9.37 19.42
C ALA A 258 -5.69 9.97 19.96
N GLU A 259 -5.64 11.18 20.52
CA GLU A 259 -6.84 11.91 20.97
C GLU A 259 -7.82 12.17 19.82
N LYS A 260 -7.34 12.70 18.69
CA LYS A 260 -8.17 13.00 17.51
C LYS A 260 -8.89 11.78 16.95
N TYR A 261 -8.24 10.62 16.97
CA TYR A 261 -8.78 9.36 16.46
C TYR A 261 -9.39 8.47 17.56
N GLU A 262 -9.51 8.98 18.79
CA GLU A 262 -10.02 8.25 19.96
C GLU A 262 -9.36 6.87 20.13
N LEU A 263 -8.04 6.86 20.05
CA LEU A 263 -7.24 5.67 20.32
C LEU A 263 -7.05 5.49 21.81
N CYS A 264 -7.40 4.31 22.31
CA CYS A 264 -7.14 3.93 23.69
C CYS A 264 -5.77 3.24 23.76
N LEU A 265 -4.93 3.70 24.69
CA LEU A 265 -3.71 3.00 25.06
C LEU A 265 -4.07 1.66 25.72
N VAL A 266 -3.37 0.60 25.35
CA VAL A 266 -3.56 -0.75 25.89
C VAL A 266 -2.30 -1.19 26.61
N ASN A 267 -2.46 -1.84 27.75
CA ASN A 267 -1.34 -2.45 28.46
C ASN A 267 -0.76 -3.60 27.60
N PRO A 268 0.56 -3.64 27.35
CA PRO A 268 1.19 -4.77 26.68
C PRO A 268 0.84 -6.14 27.30
N GLU A 269 0.63 -6.21 28.62
CA GLU A 269 0.28 -7.45 29.34
C GLU A 269 -1.10 -8.00 28.96
N GLU A 270 -2.03 -7.12 28.58
CA GLU A 270 -3.38 -7.48 28.13
C GLU A 270 -3.43 -7.77 26.62
N THR A 271 -2.31 -7.57 25.92
CA THR A 271 -2.20 -7.72 24.47
C THR A 271 -1.44 -8.98 24.13
N THR A 272 -2.08 -9.94 23.46
CA THR A 272 -1.40 -11.15 22.99
C THR A 272 -0.87 -11.00 21.57
N LEU A 273 -1.66 -10.38 20.69
CA LEU A 273 -1.37 -10.21 19.26
C LEU A 273 -1.52 -8.75 18.86
N TYR A 274 -0.64 -8.28 17.99
CA TYR A 274 -0.72 -6.94 17.43
C TYR A 274 -0.32 -6.90 15.96
N THR A 275 -0.79 -5.87 15.26
CA THR A 275 -0.31 -5.48 13.93
C THR A 275 0.50 -4.20 14.03
N GLU A 276 1.36 -3.92 13.06
CA GLU A 276 1.98 -2.60 12.95
C GLU A 276 0.97 -1.57 12.41
N ALA A 277 1.18 -0.30 12.71
CA ALA A 277 0.51 0.79 12.01
C ALA A 277 1.53 1.72 11.35
N LYS A 278 1.09 2.33 10.26
CA LYS A 278 1.83 3.37 9.55
C LYS A 278 1.13 4.71 9.69
N LEU A 279 1.90 5.79 9.50
CA LEU A 279 1.38 7.14 9.40
C LEU A 279 0.79 7.35 7.99
N GLY A 280 -0.46 7.79 7.92
CA GLY A 280 -1.20 8.29 6.77
C GLY A 280 -1.32 9.82 6.83
N ILE A 281 -1.73 10.46 5.72
CA ILE A 281 -1.97 11.91 5.67
C ILE A 281 -3.38 12.19 5.15
N LYS A 282 -4.01 13.18 5.78
CA LYS A 282 -5.26 13.80 5.37
C LYS A 282 -5.08 15.32 5.33
N SER A 283 -6.02 16.03 4.71
CA SER A 283 -6.03 17.51 4.71
C SER A 283 -6.02 18.10 6.12
N THR A 284 -6.51 17.34 7.10
CA THR A 284 -6.57 17.71 8.52
C THR A 284 -5.34 17.29 9.34
N GLY A 285 -4.27 16.81 8.71
CA GLY A 285 -3.07 16.31 9.39
C GLY A 285 -2.85 14.80 9.26
N PHE A 286 -1.99 14.25 10.12
CA PHE A 286 -1.68 12.82 10.12
C PHE A 286 -2.86 11.95 10.55
N CYS A 287 -2.89 10.71 10.09
CA CYS A 287 -3.84 9.69 10.52
C CYS A 287 -3.15 8.32 10.71
N PRO A 288 -3.55 7.51 11.69
CA PRO A 288 -3.04 6.15 11.84
C PRO A 288 -3.69 5.22 10.80
N VAL A 289 -2.90 4.30 10.23
CA VAL A 289 -3.38 3.26 9.31
C VAL A 289 -2.83 1.90 9.73
N ALA A 290 -3.70 0.96 10.09
CA ALA A 290 -3.30 -0.38 10.51
C ALA A 290 -2.80 -1.20 9.31
N LEU A 291 -1.69 -1.91 9.48
CA LEU A 291 -1.05 -2.73 8.44
C LEU A 291 -1.56 -4.18 8.46
N LEU A 292 -2.87 -4.33 8.31
CA LEU A 292 -3.57 -5.62 8.42
C LEU A 292 -3.23 -6.64 7.32
N ASN A 293 -2.50 -6.21 6.29
CA ASN A 293 -1.96 -7.05 5.22
C ASN A 293 -0.56 -7.63 5.53
N ARG A 294 0.06 -7.19 6.63
CA ARG A 294 1.31 -7.73 7.19
C ARG A 294 1.01 -8.78 8.26
N GLN A 295 2.00 -9.60 8.53
CA GLN A 295 1.93 -10.59 9.60
C GLN A 295 1.67 -9.92 10.94
N GLN A 296 0.92 -10.59 11.81
CA GLN A 296 0.76 -10.16 13.18
C GLN A 296 1.93 -10.67 14.01
N HIS A 297 2.21 -9.98 15.11
CA HIS A 297 3.28 -10.31 16.02
C HIS A 297 2.70 -10.64 17.39
N TYR A 298 3.32 -11.58 18.09
CA TYR A 298 3.07 -11.78 19.51
C TYR A 298 3.78 -10.71 20.34
N VAL A 299 3.17 -10.30 21.44
CA VAL A 299 3.86 -9.45 22.41
C VAL A 299 4.94 -10.28 23.11
N GLY A 300 6.17 -9.74 23.16
CA GLY A 300 7.30 -10.36 23.84
C GLY A 300 7.93 -11.58 23.15
N THR A 301 7.35 -12.12 22.08
CA THR A 301 7.91 -13.27 21.35
C THR A 301 7.99 -13.01 19.84
N SER A 302 8.97 -13.61 19.16
CA SER A 302 9.25 -13.38 17.74
C SER A 302 8.43 -14.28 16.80
N VAL A 303 7.28 -14.80 17.26
CA VAL A 303 6.45 -15.66 16.43
C VAL A 303 5.54 -14.78 15.56
N ASN A 304 5.57 -15.01 14.26
CA ASN A 304 4.73 -14.30 13.31
C ASN A 304 3.47 -15.12 12.99
N LYS A 305 2.30 -14.48 13.07
CA LYS A 305 1.02 -15.07 12.65
C LYS A 305 0.61 -14.52 11.29
N GLU A 306 -0.29 -15.22 10.61
CA GLU A 306 -0.81 -14.78 9.32
C GLU A 306 -1.43 -13.37 9.37
N PRO A 307 -1.45 -12.62 8.26
CA PRO A 307 -2.09 -11.32 8.21
C PRO A 307 -3.58 -11.38 8.54
N VAL A 308 -4.10 -10.38 9.26
CA VAL A 308 -5.54 -10.25 9.56
C VAL A 308 -6.37 -10.27 8.27
N ASN A 309 -5.91 -9.57 7.24
CA ASN A 309 -6.60 -9.55 5.95
C ASN A 309 -6.65 -10.92 5.25
N SER A 310 -5.83 -11.91 5.63
CA SER A 310 -5.99 -13.29 5.12
C SER A 310 -7.21 -13.96 5.74
N ILE A 311 -7.42 -13.76 7.04
CA ILE A 311 -8.57 -14.26 7.81
C ILE A 311 -9.87 -13.60 7.34
N LEU A 312 -9.80 -12.33 6.95
CA LEU A 312 -10.97 -11.54 6.53
C LEU A 312 -11.45 -11.81 5.10
N LYS A 313 -10.70 -12.54 4.26
CA LYS A 313 -11.10 -12.79 2.86
C LYS A 313 -12.43 -13.55 2.72
N PRO A 314 -12.66 -14.67 3.45
CA PRO A 314 -13.97 -15.34 3.47
C PRO A 314 -15.10 -14.41 3.89
N ILE A 315 -14.85 -13.61 4.93
CA ILE A 315 -15.82 -12.65 5.47
C ILE A 315 -16.15 -11.57 4.44
N GLN A 316 -15.15 -11.09 3.69
CA GLN A 316 -15.38 -10.13 2.61
C GLN A 316 -16.34 -10.71 1.55
N SER A 317 -16.16 -11.96 1.12
CA SER A 317 -17.05 -12.57 0.13
C SER A 317 -18.48 -12.71 0.65
N ILE A 318 -18.67 -13.04 1.93
CA ILE A 318 -19.99 -13.12 2.56
C ILE A 318 -20.65 -11.74 2.63
N LEU A 319 -19.93 -10.72 3.10
CA LEU A 319 -20.48 -9.37 3.13
C LEU A 319 -20.78 -8.83 1.73
N SER A 320 -20.05 -9.28 0.70
CA SER A 320 -20.31 -8.88 -0.70
C SER A 320 -21.59 -9.51 -1.25
N LEU A 321 -21.91 -10.73 -0.82
CA LEU A 321 -23.18 -11.41 -1.11
C LEU A 321 -24.35 -10.66 -0.46
N GLU A 322 -24.25 -10.37 0.83
CA GLU A 322 -25.31 -9.70 1.61
C GLU A 322 -25.57 -8.24 1.20
N ASN A 323 -24.61 -7.58 0.57
CA ASN A 323 -24.75 -6.18 0.16
C ASN A 323 -25.58 -5.99 -1.13
N ASP A 324 -26.31 -7.02 -1.59
CA ASP A 324 -27.09 -7.05 -2.84
C ASP A 324 -26.28 -6.50 -4.03
N MET A 325 -25.48 -7.36 -4.66
CA MET A 325 -24.75 -7.15 -5.93
C MET A 325 -24.88 -5.76 -6.58
N VAL A 326 -24.23 -4.74 -5.98
CA VAL A 326 -23.98 -3.49 -6.69
C VAL A 326 -22.92 -3.80 -7.73
N ASN A 327 -23.32 -3.68 -9.00
CA ASN A 327 -22.50 -3.91 -10.17
C ASN A 327 -21.08 -3.33 -9.96
N ASP A 328 -20.07 -4.17 -10.21
CA ASP A 328 -18.64 -3.82 -10.31
C ASP A 328 -18.36 -2.82 -11.48
N ASN A 329 -19.40 -2.23 -12.07
CA ASN A 329 -19.33 -1.19 -13.09
C ASN A 329 -18.89 0.15 -12.46
N GLY A 330 -18.91 0.26 -11.13
CA GLY A 330 -18.40 1.42 -10.42
C GLY A 330 -19.39 2.59 -10.36
N LEU A 331 -19.21 3.40 -9.33
CA LEU A 331 -20.06 4.53 -8.95
C LEU A 331 -20.39 5.49 -10.10
N TYR A 332 -19.50 5.64 -11.08
CA TYR A 332 -19.73 6.50 -12.23
C TYR A 332 -20.86 5.97 -13.13
N HIS A 333 -20.89 4.68 -13.42
CA HIS A 333 -21.92 4.08 -14.25
C HIS A 333 -23.27 4.04 -13.54
N GLU A 334 -23.28 3.85 -12.21
CA GLU A 334 -24.49 3.98 -11.39
C GLU A 334 -25.05 5.40 -11.42
N LEU A 335 -24.20 6.42 -11.20
CA LEU A 335 -24.63 7.81 -11.25
C LEU A 335 -25.12 8.19 -12.66
N GLN A 336 -24.42 7.76 -13.69
CA GLN A 336 -24.83 8.00 -15.08
C GLN A 336 -26.20 7.38 -15.35
N GLY A 337 -26.41 6.11 -15.01
CA GLY A 337 -27.69 5.43 -15.19
C GLY A 337 -28.82 6.08 -14.40
N ALA A 338 -28.57 6.44 -13.13
CA ALA A 338 -29.53 7.12 -12.28
C ALA A 338 -29.90 8.51 -12.82
N LEU A 339 -28.91 9.25 -13.34
CA LEU A 339 -29.16 10.52 -14.01
C LEU A 339 -29.98 10.31 -15.29
N GLU A 340 -29.60 9.39 -16.17
CA GLU A 340 -30.33 9.07 -17.40
C GLU A 340 -31.80 8.72 -17.13
N GLU A 341 -32.06 7.86 -16.14
CA GLU A 341 -33.41 7.51 -15.71
C GLU A 341 -34.18 8.75 -15.21
N TYR A 342 -33.52 9.62 -14.44
CA TYR A 342 -34.10 10.86 -13.96
C TYR A 342 -34.44 11.82 -15.10
N ILE A 343 -33.53 12.02 -16.06
CA ILE A 343 -33.73 12.85 -17.27
C ILE A 343 -34.99 12.40 -18.01
N ILE A 344 -35.11 11.08 -18.24
CA ILE A 344 -36.22 10.47 -18.98
C ILE A 344 -37.52 10.64 -18.21
N THR A 345 -37.53 10.30 -16.93
CA THR A 345 -38.73 10.32 -16.07
C THR A 345 -39.29 11.72 -15.93
N HIS A 346 -38.43 12.73 -15.78
CA HIS A 346 -38.83 14.12 -15.55
C HIS A 346 -38.93 14.94 -16.83
N ARG A 347 -38.72 14.31 -18.00
CA ARG A 347 -38.67 14.95 -19.31
C ARG A 347 -37.85 16.23 -19.24
N TRP A 348 -36.58 16.10 -18.82
CA TRP A 348 -35.64 17.20 -18.70
C TRP A 348 -35.19 17.71 -20.09
N GLN A 349 -36.17 18.24 -20.83
CA GLN A 349 -36.05 19.01 -22.06
C GLN A 349 -36.58 20.44 -21.83
N ASP A 350 -37.41 20.61 -20.80
CA ASP A 350 -38.02 21.88 -20.42
C ASP A 350 -37.07 22.67 -19.51
N SER A 351 -36.26 23.55 -20.11
CA SER A 351 -35.29 24.43 -19.42
C SER A 351 -35.92 25.42 -18.41
N SER A 352 -37.23 25.38 -18.22
CA SER A 352 -38.00 26.30 -17.37
C SER A 352 -37.90 25.99 -15.86
N LYS A 353 -37.47 24.78 -15.46
CA LYS A 353 -37.30 24.41 -14.04
C LYS A 353 -35.83 24.27 -13.66
N PRO A 354 -35.32 25.03 -12.67
CA PRO A 354 -33.95 24.89 -12.21
C PRO A 354 -33.71 23.50 -11.59
N LEU A 355 -32.44 23.08 -11.59
CA LEU A 355 -31.99 21.92 -10.82
C LEU A 355 -31.27 22.41 -9.57
N TRP A 356 -31.53 21.73 -8.46
CA TRP A 356 -30.92 21.98 -7.17
C TRP A 356 -30.02 20.81 -6.80
N PHE A 357 -28.90 21.13 -6.16
CA PHE A 357 -27.89 20.13 -5.80
C PHE A 357 -27.42 20.37 -4.37
N ALA A 358 -27.22 19.28 -3.63
CA ALA A 358 -26.41 19.33 -2.42
C ALA A 358 -25.40 18.18 -2.42
N LYS A 359 -24.14 18.55 -2.21
CA LYS A 359 -23.05 17.62 -1.93
C LYS A 359 -22.66 17.76 -0.47
N THR A 360 -22.66 16.66 0.27
CA THR A 360 -22.25 16.64 1.68
C THR A 360 -21.12 15.63 1.90
N ASP A 361 -20.22 15.93 2.82
CA ASP A 361 -19.06 15.09 3.19
C ASP A 361 -19.24 14.58 4.62
N ILE A 362 -19.31 13.28 4.86
CA ILE A 362 -19.30 12.70 6.21
C ILE A 362 -17.87 12.79 6.75
N SER A 363 -17.72 13.47 7.87
CA SER A 363 -16.46 13.60 8.57
C SER A 363 -15.96 12.23 9.04
N SER A 364 -14.85 11.75 8.47
CA SER A 364 -14.13 10.54 8.91
C SER A 364 -15.06 9.33 9.14
N CYS A 365 -15.83 8.96 8.10
CA CYS A 365 -16.89 7.95 8.17
C CYS A 365 -16.48 6.62 8.85
N PHE A 366 -15.30 6.08 8.52
CA PHE A 366 -14.81 4.83 9.14
C PHE A 366 -14.47 5.00 10.62
N GLU A 367 -13.84 6.11 11.00
CA GLU A 367 -13.36 6.32 12.37
C GLU A 367 -14.45 6.78 13.33
N ASN A 368 -15.47 7.47 12.82
CA ASN A 368 -16.53 8.01 13.65
C ASN A 368 -17.72 7.06 13.83
N MET A 369 -17.74 5.93 13.10
CA MET A 369 -18.82 4.95 13.20
C MET A 369 -18.92 4.37 14.62
N LYS A 370 -20.12 4.33 15.21
CA LYS A 370 -20.32 3.67 16.50
C LYS A 370 -20.24 2.16 16.36
N GLN A 371 -19.37 1.53 17.15
CA GLN A 371 -19.11 0.09 17.07
C GLN A 371 -20.35 -0.74 17.41
N ASP A 372 -21.14 -0.34 18.41
CA ASP A 372 -22.36 -1.07 18.78
C ASP A 372 -23.39 -1.08 17.64
N LYS A 373 -23.64 0.09 17.01
CA LYS A 373 -24.56 0.19 15.86
C LYS A 373 -24.00 -0.54 14.64
N LEU A 374 -22.68 -0.49 14.41
CA LEU A 374 -22.02 -1.27 13.37
C LEU A 374 -22.30 -2.77 13.55
N LEU A 375 -21.98 -3.31 14.73
CA LEU A 375 -22.14 -4.73 15.00
C LEU A 375 -23.60 -5.17 14.97
N GLN A 376 -24.51 -4.32 15.47
CA GLN A 376 -25.94 -4.53 15.36
C GLN A 376 -26.38 -4.67 13.90
N VAL A 377 -26.05 -3.69 13.04
CA VAL A 377 -26.50 -3.69 11.64
C VAL A 377 -25.94 -4.88 10.86
N VAL A 378 -24.66 -5.18 11.03
CA VAL A 378 -24.03 -6.34 10.36
C VAL A 378 -24.68 -7.65 10.83
N LYS A 379 -25.00 -7.76 12.12
CA LYS A 379 -25.70 -8.92 12.68
C LYS A 379 -27.10 -9.08 12.10
N GLU A 380 -27.86 -7.98 12.02
CA GLU A 380 -29.22 -7.98 11.45
C GLU A 380 -29.20 -8.37 9.98
N GLN A 381 -28.26 -7.88 9.19
CA GLN A 381 -28.17 -8.20 7.75
C GLN A 381 -27.76 -9.65 7.52
N THR A 382 -26.72 -10.13 8.22
CA THR A 382 -26.27 -11.53 8.10
C THR A 382 -27.24 -12.53 8.75
N SER A 383 -28.26 -12.09 9.49
CA SER A 383 -29.17 -13.01 10.20
C SER A 383 -30.08 -13.83 9.29
N GLN A 384 -30.23 -13.42 8.02
CA GLN A 384 -31.07 -14.12 7.05
C GLN A 384 -30.52 -15.49 6.66
N CYS A 385 -29.20 -15.68 6.79
CA CYS A 385 -28.52 -16.92 6.46
C CYS A 385 -27.77 -17.46 7.68
N LYS A 386 -28.03 -18.72 8.04
CA LYS A 386 -27.38 -19.35 9.21
C LYS A 386 -25.95 -19.78 8.93
N GLU A 387 -25.68 -20.20 7.70
CA GLU A 387 -24.40 -20.75 7.27
C GLU A 387 -24.14 -20.38 5.82
N TYR A 388 -22.88 -20.11 5.50
CA TYR A 388 -22.44 -19.70 4.17
C TYR A 388 -21.44 -20.71 3.61
N ASN A 389 -21.59 -21.07 2.35
CA ASN A 389 -20.54 -21.74 1.59
C ASN A 389 -19.56 -20.69 1.05
N VAL A 390 -18.27 -20.81 1.37
CA VAL A 390 -17.20 -19.95 0.86
C VAL A 390 -16.29 -20.76 -0.06
N CYS A 391 -16.30 -20.40 -1.34
CA CYS A 391 -15.56 -21.08 -2.39
C CYS A 391 -14.30 -20.31 -2.77
N SER A 392 -13.14 -20.91 -2.54
CA SER A 392 -11.86 -20.43 -3.08
C SER A 392 -11.71 -20.92 -4.51
N LEU A 393 -11.68 -19.98 -5.45
CA LEU A 393 -11.54 -20.22 -6.89
C LEU A 393 -10.17 -19.77 -7.41
N VAL A 394 -9.69 -20.45 -8.44
CA VAL A 394 -8.54 -20.05 -9.25
C VAL A 394 -9.04 -19.78 -10.67
N ALA A 395 -9.01 -18.52 -11.07
CA ALA A 395 -9.28 -18.11 -12.44
C ALA A 395 -8.01 -18.23 -13.27
N VAL A 396 -8.12 -18.91 -14.41
CA VAL A 396 -7.05 -19.08 -15.39
C VAL A 396 -7.28 -18.10 -16.53
N HIS A 397 -6.26 -17.30 -16.83
CA HIS A 397 -6.28 -16.25 -17.84
C HIS A 397 -5.31 -16.56 -18.97
N TYR A 398 -5.66 -16.08 -20.17
CA TYR A 398 -4.80 -16.15 -21.36
C TYR A 398 -4.50 -14.73 -21.86
N ALA A 399 -3.23 -14.38 -21.99
CA ALA A 399 -2.80 -13.10 -22.57
C ALA A 399 -1.65 -13.34 -23.56
N GLY A 400 -1.99 -13.42 -24.85
CA GLY A 400 -1.07 -14.00 -25.84
C GLY A 400 -0.68 -15.41 -25.41
N ASP A 401 0.57 -15.82 -25.60
CA ASP A 401 1.03 -17.17 -25.23
C ASP A 401 1.28 -17.39 -23.73
N LYS A 402 0.93 -16.42 -22.87
CA LYS A 402 1.14 -16.50 -21.43
C LYS A 402 -0.14 -16.89 -20.71
N VAL A 403 -0.07 -17.99 -19.96
CA VAL A 403 -1.08 -18.40 -18.99
C VAL A 403 -0.72 -17.82 -17.62
N PHE A 404 -1.66 -17.18 -16.95
CA PHE A 404 -1.50 -16.75 -15.57
C PHE A 404 -2.78 -17.03 -14.77
N THR A 405 -2.64 -17.11 -13.45
CA THR A 405 -3.75 -17.42 -12.56
C THR A 405 -3.99 -16.30 -11.56
N THR A 406 -5.25 -16.11 -11.19
CA THR A 406 -5.65 -15.22 -10.10
C THR A 406 -6.57 -15.96 -9.13
N SER A 407 -6.44 -15.69 -7.84
CA SER A 407 -7.36 -16.24 -6.83
C SER A 407 -8.54 -15.31 -6.59
N LYS A 408 -9.74 -15.89 -6.43
CA LYS A 408 -11.00 -15.21 -6.08
C LYS A 408 -11.71 -16.02 -5.01
N MET A 409 -12.44 -15.37 -4.11
CA MET A 409 -13.38 -16.03 -3.21
C MET A 409 -14.80 -15.58 -3.55
N VAL A 410 -15.75 -16.49 -3.43
CA VAL A 410 -17.19 -16.25 -3.63
C VAL A 410 -17.93 -16.95 -2.50
N ALA A 411 -19.00 -16.32 -2.00
CA ALA A 411 -19.87 -16.90 -1.02
C ALA A 411 -21.28 -17.13 -1.60
N SER A 412 -21.97 -18.15 -1.10
CA SER A 412 -23.41 -18.36 -1.24
C SER A 412 -24.01 -18.77 0.10
N PRO A 413 -25.34 -18.71 0.26
CA PRO A 413 -26.04 -19.46 1.30
C PRO A 413 -25.67 -20.95 1.26
N SER A 414 -25.69 -21.63 2.42
CA SER A 414 -25.27 -23.02 2.52
C SER A 414 -26.21 -24.02 1.82
N ASP A 415 -27.48 -23.63 1.66
CA ASP A 415 -28.54 -24.38 0.99
C ASP A 415 -28.51 -24.24 -0.55
N GLU A 416 -27.73 -23.30 -1.08
CA GLU A 416 -27.53 -23.15 -2.53
C GLU A 416 -26.43 -24.08 -3.08
N SER A 417 -26.63 -24.52 -4.33
CA SER A 417 -25.64 -25.31 -5.04
C SER A 417 -24.41 -24.46 -5.42
N VAL A 418 -23.25 -24.83 -4.87
CA VAL A 418 -21.95 -24.23 -5.22
C VAL A 418 -21.69 -24.29 -6.73
N HIS A 419 -22.11 -25.37 -7.40
CA HIS A 419 -21.92 -25.52 -8.83
C HIS A 419 -22.73 -24.50 -9.63
N GLU A 420 -23.99 -24.28 -9.25
CA GLU A 420 -24.87 -23.29 -9.90
C GLU A 420 -24.38 -21.87 -9.63
N MET A 421 -23.99 -21.57 -8.38
CA MET A 421 -23.37 -20.30 -8.03
C MET A 421 -22.18 -19.98 -8.93
N ILE A 422 -21.25 -20.94 -9.11
CA ILE A 422 -20.07 -20.75 -9.95
C ILE A 422 -20.45 -20.60 -11.42
N ALA A 423 -21.42 -21.38 -11.91
CA ALA A 423 -21.90 -21.30 -13.29
C ALA A 423 -22.52 -19.93 -13.62
N ASN A 424 -23.15 -19.29 -12.64
CA ASN A 424 -23.78 -17.96 -12.77
C ASN A 424 -22.80 -16.79 -12.61
N LEU A 425 -21.52 -17.05 -12.30
CA LEU A 425 -20.53 -15.99 -12.20
C LEU A 425 -20.27 -15.37 -13.59
N LYS A 426 -20.41 -14.05 -13.69
CA LYS A 426 -19.98 -13.31 -14.88
C LYS A 426 -18.45 -13.46 -15.04
N PRO A 427 -17.98 -14.05 -16.16
CA PRO A 427 -16.54 -14.22 -16.38
C PRO A 427 -15.89 -12.85 -16.62
N ARG A 428 -14.67 -12.67 -16.09
CA ARG A 428 -13.86 -11.48 -16.39
C ARG A 428 -13.31 -11.54 -17.81
N LYS A 429 -13.00 -10.37 -18.38
CA LYS A 429 -12.33 -10.28 -19.69
C LYS A 429 -11.02 -11.09 -19.66
N ASN A 430 -10.89 -12.06 -20.56
CA ASN A 430 -9.76 -13.01 -20.69
C ASN A 430 -9.72 -14.20 -19.70
N GLU A 431 -10.73 -14.36 -18.84
CA GLU A 431 -10.89 -15.55 -18.01
C GLU A 431 -11.35 -16.73 -18.88
N LYS A 432 -10.60 -17.84 -18.86
CA LYS A 432 -10.85 -19.02 -19.70
C LYS A 432 -11.36 -20.22 -18.92
N ALA A 433 -10.97 -20.34 -17.66
CA ALA A 433 -11.42 -21.42 -16.79
C ALA A 433 -11.45 -20.95 -15.34
N LEU A 434 -12.37 -21.54 -14.55
CA LEU A 434 -12.45 -21.40 -13.11
C LEU A 434 -12.25 -22.78 -12.48
N LEU A 435 -11.27 -22.89 -11.59
CA LEU A 435 -10.99 -24.12 -10.84
C LEU A 435 -11.38 -23.92 -9.38
N ILE A 436 -12.12 -24.86 -8.83
CA ILE A 436 -12.45 -24.88 -7.40
C ILE A 436 -11.24 -25.43 -6.65
N LYS A 437 -10.66 -24.61 -5.78
CA LYS A 437 -9.54 -25.02 -4.92
C LYS A 437 -10.04 -25.63 -3.61
N LYS A 438 -11.02 -24.98 -2.99
CA LYS A 438 -11.56 -25.34 -1.68
C LYS A 438 -12.95 -24.76 -1.52
N VAL A 439 -13.81 -25.49 -0.81
CA VAL A 439 -15.09 -25.00 -0.30
C VAL A 439 -15.05 -25.16 1.21
N ASP A 440 -15.35 -24.08 1.93
CA ASP A 440 -15.51 -24.05 3.38
C ASP A 440 -16.94 -23.66 3.71
N THR A 441 -17.42 -24.04 4.90
CA THR A 441 -18.71 -23.57 5.42
C THR A 441 -18.44 -22.77 6.70
N LEU A 442 -19.01 -21.56 6.77
CA LEU A 442 -18.91 -20.68 7.93
C LEU A 442 -20.29 -20.37 8.48
N SER A 443 -20.48 -20.53 9.78
CA SER A 443 -21.71 -20.10 10.44
C SER A 443 -21.76 -18.58 10.59
N GLN A 444 -22.97 -18.03 10.66
CA GLN A 444 -23.22 -16.62 10.95
C GLN A 444 -22.55 -16.18 12.26
N GLU A 445 -22.51 -17.06 13.27
CA GLU A 445 -21.83 -16.81 14.55
C GLU A 445 -20.32 -16.66 14.37
N GLN A 446 -19.68 -17.52 13.57
CA GLN A 446 -18.25 -17.42 13.26
C GLN A 446 -17.92 -16.14 12.50
N VAL A 447 -18.78 -15.76 11.55
CA VAL A 447 -18.66 -14.50 10.80
C VAL A 447 -18.73 -13.32 11.75
N MET A 448 -19.78 -13.24 12.57
CA MET A 448 -19.98 -12.15 13.52
C MET A 448 -18.86 -12.06 14.55
N LYS A 449 -18.43 -13.19 15.12
CA LYS A 449 -17.30 -13.23 16.05
C LYS A 449 -16.03 -12.67 15.42
N THR A 450 -15.74 -13.01 14.17
CA THR A 450 -14.55 -12.51 13.47
C THR A 450 -14.61 -11.00 13.25
N ILE A 451 -15.79 -10.47 12.90
CA ILE A 451 -16.01 -9.03 12.72
C ILE A 451 -15.92 -8.29 14.05
N GLU A 452 -16.52 -8.84 15.11
CA GLU A 452 -16.46 -8.28 16.47
C GLU A 452 -15.01 -8.21 16.98
N GLN A 453 -14.23 -9.27 16.80
CA GLN A 453 -12.81 -9.29 17.14
C GLN A 453 -12.02 -8.24 16.34
N LEU A 454 -12.30 -8.09 15.04
CA LEU A 454 -11.67 -7.05 14.23
C LEU A 454 -11.96 -5.65 14.80
N VAL A 455 -13.21 -5.39 15.15
CA VAL A 455 -13.68 -4.06 15.57
C VAL A 455 -13.21 -3.71 16.99
N THR A 456 -13.27 -4.67 17.92
CA THR A 456 -13.09 -4.41 19.37
C THR A 456 -11.72 -4.87 19.91
N GLU A 457 -11.10 -5.89 19.31
CA GLU A 457 -9.89 -6.52 19.86
C GLU A 457 -8.62 -6.19 19.06
N THR A 458 -8.73 -5.67 17.84
CA THR A 458 -7.56 -5.37 16.99
C THR A 458 -6.66 -4.33 17.64
N THR A 459 -5.50 -4.79 18.08
CA THR A 459 -4.46 -3.95 18.65
C THR A 459 -3.39 -3.66 17.61
N PHE A 460 -2.96 -2.40 17.54
CA PHE A 460 -1.85 -2.01 16.67
C PHE A 460 -0.79 -1.25 17.44
N LYS A 461 0.47 -1.48 17.05
CA LYS A 461 1.64 -0.87 17.67
C LYS A 461 2.06 0.37 16.90
N ILE A 462 2.22 1.46 17.64
CA ILE A 462 2.70 2.75 17.16
C ILE A 462 3.77 3.25 18.12
N ASN A 463 4.97 3.51 17.59
CA ASN A 463 6.07 4.10 18.35
C ASN A 463 6.35 3.43 19.71
N GLY A 464 6.28 2.09 19.76
CA GLY A 464 6.50 1.31 20.98
C GLY A 464 5.26 1.07 21.84
N SER A 465 4.22 1.88 21.69
CA SER A 465 2.97 1.79 22.44
C SER A 465 1.89 1.01 21.67
N TYR A 466 0.94 0.43 22.40
CA TYR A 466 -0.14 -0.39 21.86
C TYR A 466 -1.46 0.37 21.95
N TYR A 467 -2.24 0.36 20.87
CA TYR A 467 -3.49 1.09 20.77
C TYR A 467 -4.61 0.23 20.21
N LYS A 468 -5.83 0.53 20.65
CA LYS A 468 -7.09 0.06 20.06
C LYS A 468 -7.97 1.25 19.67
N TYR A 469 -8.83 1.05 18.68
CA TYR A 469 -9.86 2.02 18.35
C TYR A 469 -10.99 1.93 19.38
N LYS A 470 -11.35 3.05 20.01
CA LYS A 470 -12.54 3.14 20.86
C LYS A 470 -13.83 3.20 20.05
N ARG A 471 -13.74 3.77 18.84
CA ARG A 471 -14.83 3.89 17.88
C ARG A 471 -14.32 3.64 16.47
N GLY A 472 -15.26 3.33 15.59
CA GLY A 472 -14.99 3.10 14.18
C GLY A 472 -14.41 1.71 13.90
N ILE A 473 -13.99 1.55 12.65
CA ILE A 473 -13.36 0.33 12.12
C ILE A 473 -11.95 0.68 11.59
N PRO A 474 -10.93 -0.17 11.81
CA PRO A 474 -9.56 0.14 11.39
C PRO A 474 -9.44 0.39 9.89
N ARG A 475 -8.78 1.49 9.51
CA ARG A 475 -8.41 1.75 8.12
C ARG A 475 -7.41 0.71 7.62
N GLY A 476 -7.70 0.14 6.45
CA GLY A 476 -6.87 -0.90 5.81
C GLY A 476 -7.35 -2.32 6.05
N ALA A 477 -8.44 -2.51 6.82
CA ALA A 477 -9.09 -3.80 6.90
C ALA A 477 -9.82 -4.08 5.59
N LEU A 478 -9.67 -5.30 5.09
CA LEU A 478 -10.25 -5.72 3.81
C LEU A 478 -11.77 -5.55 3.75
N ILE A 479 -12.46 -5.67 4.90
CA ILE A 479 -13.91 -5.61 5.00
C ILE A 479 -14.48 -4.23 5.36
N SER A 480 -13.64 -3.22 5.64
CA SER A 480 -14.12 -1.92 6.13
C SER A 480 -15.15 -1.27 5.20
N ASP A 481 -14.93 -1.33 3.88
CA ASP A 481 -15.84 -0.76 2.89
C ASP A 481 -17.18 -1.49 2.86
N ALA A 482 -17.15 -2.84 2.88
CA ALA A 482 -18.36 -3.65 2.88
C ALA A 482 -19.20 -3.42 4.14
N VAL A 483 -18.56 -3.36 5.31
CA VAL A 483 -19.23 -3.02 6.58
C VAL A 483 -19.79 -1.61 6.55
N TYR A 484 -19.04 -0.64 6.00
CA TYR A 484 -19.52 0.73 5.84
C TYR A 484 -20.81 0.79 5.01
N ARG A 485 -20.86 0.08 3.87
CA ARG A 485 -22.04 0.04 3.01
C ARG A 485 -23.27 -0.49 3.74
N GLN A 486 -23.11 -1.57 4.51
CA GLN A 486 -24.20 -2.14 5.31
C GLN A 486 -24.78 -1.13 6.31
N VAL A 487 -23.89 -0.47 7.06
CA VAL A 487 -24.27 0.56 8.05
C VAL A 487 -24.89 1.78 7.37
N PHE A 488 -24.35 2.19 6.23
CA PHE A 488 -24.89 3.29 5.45
C PHE A 488 -26.29 2.97 4.90
N ASN A 489 -26.51 1.77 4.38
CA ASN A 489 -27.82 1.35 3.88
C ASN A 489 -28.87 1.34 5.01
N SER A 490 -28.50 0.89 6.21
CA SER A 490 -29.35 1.03 7.41
C SER A 490 -29.67 2.50 7.70
N LEU A 491 -28.68 3.40 7.64
CA LEU A 491 -28.92 4.83 7.82
C LEU A 491 -29.86 5.40 6.76
N VAL A 492 -29.69 5.03 5.49
CA VAL A 492 -30.58 5.52 4.43
C VAL A 492 -32.01 5.08 4.71
N LYS A 493 -32.21 3.80 5.07
CA LYS A 493 -33.53 3.26 5.38
C LYS A 493 -34.16 3.90 6.62
N GLU A 494 -33.40 4.14 7.67
CA GLU A 494 -33.92 4.67 8.95
C GLU A 494 -34.11 6.19 8.95
N GLU A 495 -33.24 6.94 8.26
CA GLU A 495 -33.11 8.39 8.45
C GLU A 495 -33.24 9.21 7.16
N LEU A 496 -33.05 8.58 5.99
CA LEU A 496 -33.06 9.24 4.69
C LEU A 496 -34.01 8.57 3.68
N GLU A 497 -35.04 7.83 4.12
CA GLU A 497 -35.92 7.07 3.22
C GLU A 497 -36.50 7.92 2.07
N PHE A 498 -36.72 9.21 2.32
CA PHE A 498 -37.22 10.17 1.32
C PHE A 498 -36.29 10.37 0.11
N VAL A 499 -35.00 10.03 0.19
CA VAL A 499 -34.06 10.13 -0.95
C VAL A 499 -34.22 8.98 -1.96
N GLN A 500 -35.06 7.98 -1.63
CA GLN A 500 -35.47 6.93 -2.57
C GLN A 500 -36.62 7.37 -3.48
N SER A 501 -37.07 8.63 -3.38
CA SER A 501 -38.08 9.18 -4.27
C SER A 501 -37.58 9.20 -5.72
N LYS A 502 -38.49 8.96 -6.67
CA LYS A 502 -38.23 9.17 -8.09
C LYS A 502 -37.93 10.64 -8.41
N ASP A 503 -38.41 11.56 -7.57
CA ASP A 503 -38.23 13.00 -7.76
C ASP A 503 -36.80 13.49 -7.51
N CYS A 504 -35.87 12.60 -7.14
CA CYS A 504 -34.46 12.94 -7.00
C CYS A 504 -33.51 11.85 -7.49
N VAL A 505 -32.27 12.25 -7.77
CA VAL A 505 -31.12 11.37 -7.89
C VAL A 505 -30.32 11.46 -6.60
N PHE A 506 -30.09 10.33 -5.95
CA PHE A 506 -29.25 10.22 -4.76
C PHE A 506 -28.12 9.22 -5.01
N GLN A 507 -26.88 9.63 -4.70
CA GLN A 507 -25.70 8.77 -4.82
C GLN A 507 -24.78 8.95 -3.62
N ASN A 508 -24.21 7.84 -3.14
CA ASN A 508 -23.16 7.82 -2.11
C ASN A 508 -21.85 7.25 -2.67
N CYS A 509 -20.76 7.99 -2.54
CA CYS A 509 -19.38 7.55 -2.69
C CYS A 509 -18.63 7.62 -1.35
N VAL A 510 -18.80 6.60 -0.51
CA VAL A 510 -18.19 6.51 0.82
C VAL A 510 -18.45 7.77 1.66
N ASP A 511 -17.49 8.69 1.79
CA ASP A 511 -17.64 9.91 2.57
C ASP A 511 -18.50 10.98 1.86
N ASP A 512 -18.66 10.90 0.53
CA ASP A 512 -19.38 11.91 -0.24
C ASP A 512 -20.80 11.46 -0.61
N MET A 513 -21.81 12.29 -0.31
CA MET A 513 -23.18 12.10 -0.80
C MET A 513 -23.58 13.24 -1.72
N LEU A 514 -24.36 12.91 -2.75
CA LEU A 514 -24.91 13.84 -3.71
C LEU A 514 -26.41 13.62 -3.82
N ILE A 515 -27.18 14.70 -3.74
CA ILE A 515 -28.59 14.73 -4.11
C ILE A 515 -28.82 15.77 -5.20
N ILE A 516 -29.66 15.42 -6.18
CA ILE A 516 -30.07 16.29 -7.29
C ILE A 516 -31.59 16.19 -7.43
N SER A 517 -32.28 17.33 -7.51
CA SER A 517 -33.72 17.36 -7.74
C SER A 517 -34.18 18.69 -8.35
N HIS A 518 -35.32 18.67 -9.04
CA HIS A 518 -36.08 19.87 -9.39
C HIS A 518 -36.89 20.45 -8.21
N ASP A 519 -37.10 19.67 -7.14
CA ASP A 519 -37.77 20.10 -5.91
C ASP A 519 -36.71 20.60 -4.91
N ASP A 520 -36.69 21.92 -4.68
CA ASP A 520 -35.80 22.55 -3.70
C ASP A 520 -36.13 22.13 -2.26
N GLY A 521 -37.40 21.88 -1.95
CA GLY A 521 -37.83 21.42 -0.63
C GLY A 521 -37.26 20.06 -0.26
N LEU A 522 -37.11 19.17 -1.24
CA LEU A 522 -36.50 17.85 -1.03
C LEU A 522 -34.98 17.95 -0.79
N VAL A 523 -34.28 18.81 -1.53
CA VAL A 523 -32.85 19.08 -1.32
C VAL A 523 -32.63 19.82 0.01
N GLU A 524 -33.50 20.76 0.38
CA GLU A 524 -33.47 21.46 1.66
C GLU A 524 -33.72 20.49 2.83
N LYS A 525 -34.68 19.57 2.70
CA LYS A 525 -34.92 18.50 3.69
C LYS A 525 -33.68 17.63 3.88
N PHE A 526 -33.01 17.26 2.78
CA PHE A 526 -31.74 16.54 2.82
C PHE A 526 -30.68 17.35 3.59
N VAL A 527 -30.38 18.58 3.17
CA VAL A 527 -29.40 19.44 3.83
C VAL A 527 -29.67 19.58 5.32
N ASN A 528 -30.91 19.91 5.69
CA ASN A 528 -31.32 20.06 7.10
C ASN A 528 -31.11 18.78 7.91
N ARG A 529 -31.37 17.60 7.32
CA ARG A 529 -31.11 16.31 7.97
C ARG A 529 -29.60 16.08 8.11
N MET A 530 -28.82 16.39 7.08
CA MET A 530 -27.36 16.24 7.08
C MET A 530 -26.68 17.13 8.11
N GLU A 531 -27.13 18.39 8.26
CA GLU A 531 -26.59 19.34 9.24
C GLU A 531 -26.82 18.91 10.69
N LYS A 532 -27.96 18.28 10.97
CA LYS A 532 -28.26 17.69 12.30
C LYS A 532 -27.35 16.50 12.63
N GLY A 533 -26.75 15.88 11.61
CA GLY A 533 -25.91 14.68 11.75
C GLY A 533 -26.68 13.44 12.21
N PHE A 534 -25.98 12.33 12.41
CA PHE A 534 -26.56 11.03 12.74
C PHE A 534 -25.93 10.49 14.03
N PRO A 535 -26.34 10.99 15.21
CA PRO A 535 -25.73 10.62 16.49
C PRO A 535 -25.77 9.10 16.77
N ASN A 536 -26.81 8.40 16.33
CA ASN A 536 -26.94 6.94 16.48
C ASN A 536 -25.88 6.16 15.68
N TYR A 537 -25.39 6.73 14.58
CA TYR A 537 -24.34 6.16 13.74
C TYR A 537 -22.96 6.73 14.07
N GLY A 538 -22.90 7.86 14.79
CA GLY A 538 -21.67 8.59 15.09
C GLY A 538 -21.22 9.53 13.97
N TRP A 539 -22.04 9.74 12.94
CA TRP A 539 -21.66 10.55 11.79
C TRP A 539 -22.15 12.00 11.89
N SER A 540 -21.32 12.89 11.35
CA SER A 540 -21.61 14.32 11.20
C SER A 540 -20.99 14.80 9.90
N ILE A 541 -21.51 15.89 9.34
CA ILE A 541 -20.98 16.42 8.09
C ILE A 541 -19.80 17.37 8.32
N ASN A 542 -18.86 17.37 7.37
CA ASN A 542 -17.86 18.40 7.23
C ASN A 542 -18.45 19.58 6.44
N LYS A 543 -18.83 20.64 7.14
CA LYS A 543 -19.44 21.83 6.52
C LYS A 543 -18.52 22.47 5.47
N MET A 544 -17.22 22.55 5.74
CA MET A 544 -16.23 23.15 4.83
C MET A 544 -16.09 22.41 3.49
N LYS A 545 -16.45 21.12 3.46
CA LYS A 545 -16.40 20.28 2.26
C LYS A 545 -17.77 20.01 1.65
N SER A 546 -18.82 20.52 2.28
CA SER A 546 -20.19 20.44 1.77
C SER A 546 -20.45 21.63 0.86
N LYS A 547 -21.18 21.43 -0.23
CA LYS A 547 -21.56 22.46 -1.19
C LYS A 547 -23.04 22.33 -1.49
N ILE A 548 -23.75 23.46 -1.47
CA ILE A 548 -25.20 23.50 -1.61
C ILE A 548 -25.54 24.53 -2.68
N HIS A 549 -26.50 24.18 -3.53
CA HIS A 549 -27.12 25.07 -4.50
C HIS A 549 -28.63 24.98 -4.33
N LEU A 550 -29.19 25.97 -3.63
CA LEU A 550 -30.61 26.12 -3.33
C LEU A 550 -31.06 27.57 -3.63
N PRO A 551 -32.35 27.82 -3.92
CA PRO A 551 -32.85 29.16 -4.26
C PRO A 551 -32.68 30.17 -3.13
N LYS A 552 -32.62 29.69 -1.88
CA LYS A 552 -32.39 30.48 -0.67
C LYS A 552 -31.09 30.09 0.03
N SER A 553 -30.00 29.79 -0.69
CA SER A 553 -28.72 29.65 0.01
C SER A 553 -28.30 31.01 0.58
N PRO A 554 -28.28 31.24 1.93
CA PRO A 554 -27.21 32.06 2.43
C PRO A 554 -25.95 31.32 2.00
N ILE A 555 -25.06 32.03 1.31
CA ILE A 555 -23.69 31.57 1.13
C ILE A 555 -23.24 31.08 2.51
N LEU A 556 -22.72 29.86 2.59
CA LEU A 556 -22.01 29.38 3.79
C LEU A 556 -20.77 30.27 3.95
N GLU A 557 -20.98 31.52 4.37
CA GLU A 557 -19.97 32.43 4.87
C GLU A 557 -19.68 31.99 6.31
N ASN A 558 -18.73 31.06 6.42
CA ASN A 558 -17.58 31.13 7.33
C ASN A 558 -16.74 29.86 7.22
#